data_AF-A0A1C5Y276-F1
#
_entry.id   AF-A0A1C5Y276-F1
#
_cell.length_a   1.000
_cell.length_b   1.000
_cell.length_c   1.000
_cell.angle_alpha   90.00
_cell.angle_beta   90.00
_cell.angle_gamma   90.00
#
_symmetry.space_group_name_H-M   'P 1'
#
loop_
_entity.id
_entity.type
_entity.pdbx_description
1 polymer ?
#
loop_
_entity_poly.entity_id
_entity_poly.type
_entity_poly.pdbx_seq_one_letter_code
_entity_poly.pdbx_strand_id
1 'polypeptide(L)'
;MEVAATDELPYPNMAAFYNNEKQTLYVKRNVGDSVAVAQCVAQELGHAQLSINSESYSRRDMGFQAVCIGYMICKKYGVDTQNFAINRIPEGLASKEPKEIRAELSKTRNAMAEIHSHISDEMFRKKQERSKDYER
;
A
#
# COMPACT_ATOMS: atom_id res chain seq x y z
N MET A 1 2.96 -2.13 12.49
CA MET A 1 3.86 -2.67 11.44
C MET A 1 5.21 -1.98 11.56
N GLU A 2 6.29 -2.75 11.53
CA GLU A 2 7.67 -2.22 11.49
C GLU A 2 8.07 -1.89 10.04
N VAL A 3 8.96 -0.90 9.86
CA VAL A 3 9.58 -0.60 8.56
C VAL A 3 11.08 -0.82 8.66
N ALA A 4 11.63 -1.65 7.78
CA ALA A 4 13.06 -1.98 7.78
C ALA A 4 13.65 -1.88 6.37
N ALA A 5 14.91 -1.48 6.28
CA ALA A 5 15.65 -1.51 5.02
C ALA A 5 16.34 -2.87 4.82
N THR A 6 16.42 -3.35 3.59
CA THR A 6 17.07 -4.62 3.21
C THR A 6 17.80 -4.50 1.88
N ASP A 7 18.82 -5.32 1.65
CA ASP A 7 19.54 -5.36 0.38
C ASP A 7 18.87 -6.31 -0.62
N GLU A 8 18.16 -7.32 -0.10
CA GLU A 8 17.47 -8.34 -0.90
C GLU A 8 15.99 -8.46 -0.51
N LEU A 9 15.18 -8.77 -1.52
CA LEU A 9 13.75 -9.04 -1.38
C LEU A 9 13.42 -10.40 -2.02
N PRO A 10 12.33 -11.07 -1.59
CA PRO A 10 11.91 -12.35 -2.18
C PRO A 10 11.63 -12.28 -3.69
N TYR A 11 11.31 -11.09 -4.20
CA TYR A 11 11.03 -10.85 -5.61
C TYR A 11 12.02 -9.80 -6.16
N PRO A 12 12.84 -10.14 -7.16
CA PRO A 12 13.98 -9.31 -7.57
C PRO A 12 13.57 -7.95 -8.16
N ASN A 13 12.38 -7.87 -8.77
CA ASN A 13 11.84 -6.68 -9.43
C ASN A 13 11.01 -5.78 -8.50
N MET A 14 10.94 -6.11 -7.20
CA MET A 14 10.24 -5.28 -6.22
C MET A 14 11.20 -4.30 -5.54
N ALA A 15 10.65 -3.16 -5.13
CA ALA A 15 11.37 -2.16 -4.34
C ALA A 15 10.95 -2.18 -2.85
N ALA A 16 9.85 -2.84 -2.52
CA ALA A 16 9.38 -3.06 -1.16
C ALA A 16 8.63 -4.40 -1.06
N PHE A 17 8.51 -4.94 0.15
CA PHE A 17 7.76 -6.17 0.41
C PHE A 17 7.25 -6.20 1.85
N TYR A 18 5.93 -6.31 2.00
CA TYR A 18 5.28 -6.60 3.27
C TYR A 18 5.33 -8.10 3.57
N ASN A 19 5.99 -8.45 4.66
CA ASN A 19 5.99 -9.79 5.24
C ASN A 19 4.93 -9.86 6.35
N ASN A 20 3.85 -10.61 6.09
CA ASN A 20 2.74 -10.76 7.03
C ASN A 20 3.11 -11.55 8.29
N GLU A 21 3.98 -12.56 8.19
CA GLU A 21 4.40 -13.36 9.35
C GLU A 21 5.19 -12.51 10.35
N LYS A 22 6.06 -11.65 9.84
CA LYS A 22 6.90 -10.75 10.66
C LYS A 22 6.23 -9.41 10.97
N GLN A 23 5.10 -9.10 10.31
CA GLN A 23 4.44 -7.80 10.39
C GLN A 23 5.38 -6.63 10.06
N THR A 24 6.23 -6.83 9.04
CA THR A 24 7.31 -5.90 8.65
C THR A 24 7.19 -5.52 7.18
N LEU A 25 7.27 -4.23 6.87
CA LEU A 25 7.47 -3.72 5.52
C LEU A 25 8.97 -3.53 5.26
N TYR A 26 9.52 -4.36 4.40
CA TYR A 26 10.89 -4.25 3.93
C TYR A 26 10.98 -3.30 2.75
N VAL A 27 11.94 -2.38 2.74
CA VAL A 27 12.23 -1.47 1.62
C VAL A 27 13.63 -1.76 1.10
N LYS A 28 13.76 -2.03 -0.20
CA LYS A 28 15.03 -2.37 -0.84
C LYS A 28 15.92 -1.14 -0.92
N ARG A 29 17.17 -1.28 -0.51
CA ARG A 29 18.19 -0.23 -0.66
C ARG A 29 18.63 -0.11 -2.11
N ASN A 30 19.15 1.07 -2.48
CA ASN A 30 19.85 1.31 -3.74
C ASN A 30 19.04 0.98 -5.02
N VAL A 31 17.72 1.15 -4.99
CA VAL A 31 16.84 0.92 -6.16
C VAL A 31 17.08 1.94 -7.28
N GLY A 32 17.49 3.17 -6.95
CA GLY A 32 17.80 4.23 -7.92
C GLY A 32 16.58 4.96 -8.49
N ASP A 33 15.41 4.31 -8.52
CA ASP A 33 14.13 4.90 -8.94
C ASP A 33 13.22 5.17 -7.73
N SER A 34 13.15 6.43 -7.30
CA SER A 34 12.31 6.84 -6.17
C SER A 34 10.82 6.71 -6.45
N VAL A 35 10.39 6.83 -7.70
CA VAL A 35 8.97 6.69 -8.07
C VAL A 35 8.57 5.23 -7.96
N ALA A 36 9.39 4.30 -8.47
CA ALA A 36 9.16 2.87 -8.31
C ALA A 36 9.15 2.45 -6.84
N VAL A 37 10.04 3.01 -6.01
CA VAL A 37 10.03 2.78 -4.56
C VAL A 37 8.71 3.25 -3.94
N ALA A 38 8.27 4.48 -4.23
CA ALA A 38 7.02 5.03 -3.69
C ALA A 38 5.79 4.21 -4.12
N GLN A 39 5.72 3.82 -5.40
CA GLN A 39 4.64 2.98 -5.93
C GLN A 39 4.61 1.61 -5.24
N CYS A 40 5.77 0.98 -5.08
CA CYS A 40 5.89 -0.33 -4.45
C CYS A 40 5.51 -0.25 -2.96
N VAL A 41 6.02 0.74 -2.23
CA VAL A 41 5.63 0.98 -0.83
C VAL A 41 4.11 1.20 -0.70
N ALA A 42 3.50 1.99 -1.59
CA ALA A 42 2.06 2.23 -1.56
C ALA A 42 1.24 0.94 -1.76
N GLN A 43 1.63 0.08 -2.71
CA GLN A 43 0.99 -1.22 -2.91
C GLN A 43 1.17 -2.13 -1.68
N GLU A 44 2.37 -2.16 -1.10
CA GLU A 44 2.70 -3.01 0.04
C GLU A 44 2.03 -2.54 1.35
N LEU A 45 1.77 -1.25 1.51
CA LEU A 45 0.86 -0.73 2.54
C LEU A 45 -0.57 -1.25 2.35
N GLY A 46 -1.03 -1.36 1.10
CA GLY A 46 -2.30 -2.01 0.78
C GLY A 46 -2.34 -3.47 1.25
N HIS A 47 -1.29 -4.24 0.99
CA HIS A 47 -1.17 -5.61 1.51
C HIS A 47 -1.18 -5.66 3.04
N ALA A 48 -0.45 -4.75 3.71
CA ALA A 48 -0.45 -4.67 5.16
C ALA A 48 -1.86 -4.39 5.72
N GLN A 49 -2.55 -3.38 5.20
CA GLN A 49 -3.88 -3.03 5.68
C GLN A 49 -4.93 -4.12 5.39
N LEU A 50 -4.87 -4.75 4.22
CA LEU A 50 -5.76 -5.88 3.89
C LEU A 50 -5.52 -7.08 4.80
N SER A 51 -4.28 -7.30 5.26
CA SER A 51 -3.99 -8.36 6.22
C SER A 51 -4.55 -8.10 7.62
N ILE A 52 -4.61 -6.84 8.06
CA ILE A 52 -5.20 -6.43 9.34
C ILE A 52 -6.72 -6.62 9.31
N ASN A 53 -7.36 -6.31 8.18
CA ASN A 53 -8.81 -6.34 8.03
C ASN A 53 -9.38 -7.73 7.70
N SER A 54 -8.57 -8.79 7.76
CA SER A 54 -8.99 -10.14 7.39
C SER A 54 -8.49 -11.21 8.36
N GLU A 55 -9.37 -12.17 8.69
CA GLU A 55 -9.02 -13.34 9.50
C GLU A 55 -8.07 -14.29 8.76
N SER A 56 -8.07 -14.27 7.42
CA SER A 56 -7.17 -15.07 6.58
C SER A 56 -6.58 -14.22 5.46
N TYR A 57 -5.27 -14.00 5.51
CA TYR A 57 -4.55 -13.22 4.52
C TYR A 57 -3.88 -14.11 3.47
N SER A 58 -4.11 -13.79 2.21
CA SER A 58 -3.42 -14.37 1.06
C SER A 58 -2.90 -13.26 0.16
N ARG A 59 -1.57 -13.14 0.01
CA ARG A 59 -0.96 -12.16 -0.90
C ARG A 59 -1.48 -12.32 -2.34
N ARG A 60 -1.68 -13.57 -2.77
CA ARG A 60 -2.16 -13.87 -4.12
C ARG A 60 -3.58 -13.33 -4.32
N ASP A 61 -4.48 -13.66 -3.40
CA ASP A 61 -5.91 -13.35 -3.56
C ASP A 61 -6.17 -11.85 -3.35
N MET A 62 -5.40 -11.22 -2.46
CA MET A 62 -5.48 -9.78 -2.17
C MET A 62 -4.64 -8.92 -3.15
N GLY A 63 -3.94 -9.53 -4.11
CA GLY A 63 -2.98 -8.85 -4.99
C GLY A 63 -3.61 -7.73 -5.81
N PHE A 64 -4.77 -7.97 -6.42
CA PHE A 64 -5.45 -6.95 -7.21
C PHE A 64 -5.94 -5.78 -6.35
N GLN A 65 -6.48 -6.06 -5.16
CA GLN A 65 -6.92 -5.02 -4.24
C GLN A 65 -5.74 -4.17 -3.75
N ALA A 66 -4.60 -4.79 -3.44
CA ALA A 66 -3.38 -4.06 -3.09
C ALA A 66 -2.88 -3.15 -4.22
N VAL A 67 -2.92 -3.62 -5.48
CA VAL A 67 -2.61 -2.80 -6.66
C VAL A 67 -3.55 -1.59 -6.77
N CYS A 68 -4.86 -1.80 -6.59
CA CYS A 68 -5.85 -0.72 -6.59
C CYS A 68 -5.62 0.29 -5.45
N ILE A 69 -5.28 -0.18 -4.25
CA ILE A 69 -4.95 0.68 -3.11
C ILE A 69 -3.68 1.49 -3.39
N GLY A 70 -2.63 0.84 -3.90
CA GLY A 70 -1.39 1.50 -4.29
C GLY A 70 -1.64 2.62 -5.32
N TYR A 71 -2.44 2.33 -6.35
CA TYR A 71 -2.88 3.34 -7.33
C TYR A 71 -3.59 4.52 -6.66
N MET A 72 -4.57 4.27 -5.79
CA MET A 72 -5.33 5.33 -5.12
C MET A 72 -4.45 6.19 -4.21
N ILE A 73 -3.51 5.58 -3.48
CA ILE A 73 -2.55 6.29 -2.63
C ILE A 73 -1.62 7.15 -3.49
N CYS A 74 -0.98 6.57 -4.50
CA CYS A 74 -0.08 7.30 -5.40
C CYS A 74 -0.79 8.47 -6.08
N LYS A 75 -2.00 8.23 -6.62
CA LYS A 75 -2.81 9.28 -7.24
C LYS A 75 -3.14 10.40 -6.25
N LYS A 76 -3.48 10.07 -5.01
CA LYS A 76 -3.80 11.07 -3.97
C LYS A 76 -2.62 11.96 -3.61
N TYR A 77 -1.41 11.41 -3.59
CA TYR A 77 -0.20 12.13 -3.19
C TYR A 77 0.67 12.59 -4.37
N GLY A 78 0.14 12.55 -5.61
CA GLY A 78 0.82 13.08 -6.79
C GLY A 78 2.01 12.25 -7.28
N VAL A 79 2.08 10.97 -6.91
CA VAL A 79 3.06 10.02 -7.45
C VAL A 79 2.53 9.49 -8.79
N ASP A 80 3.42 9.30 -9.77
CA ASP A 80 3.05 8.70 -11.06
C ASP A 80 2.30 7.37 -10.86
N THR A 81 1.35 7.07 -11.75
CA THR A 81 0.48 5.89 -11.63
C THR A 81 0.49 4.98 -12.85
N GLN A 82 1.36 5.20 -13.84
CA GLN A 82 1.35 4.43 -15.08
C GLN A 82 1.70 2.96 -14.88
N ASN A 83 2.48 2.64 -13.85
CA ASN A 83 2.91 1.27 -13.55
C ASN A 83 1.83 0.40 -12.88
N PHE A 84 0.67 0.97 -12.50
CA PHE A 84 -0.41 0.18 -11.89
C PHE A 84 -1.33 -0.41 -12.96
N ALA A 85 -1.39 -1.74 -13.03
CA ALA A 85 -2.26 -2.47 -13.95
C ALA A 85 -3.74 -2.53 -13.51
N ILE A 86 -4.34 -1.42 -13.06
CA ILE A 86 -5.71 -1.38 -12.52
C ILE A 86 -6.81 -1.76 -13.53
N ASN A 87 -6.53 -1.61 -14.82
CA ASN A 87 -7.46 -1.96 -15.90
C ASN A 87 -7.50 -3.48 -16.18
N ARG A 88 -6.56 -4.26 -15.60
CA ARG A 88 -6.52 -5.72 -15.74
C ARG A 88 -7.36 -6.37 -14.65
N ILE A 89 -8.68 -6.22 -14.76
CA ILE A 89 -9.63 -6.79 -13.81
C ILE A 89 -9.51 -8.32 -13.85
N PRO A 90 -9.25 -8.99 -12.72
CA PRO A 90 -9.11 -10.44 -12.68
C PRO A 90 -10.46 -11.10 -12.97
N GLU A 91 -10.43 -12.24 -13.66
CA GLU A 91 -11.64 -13.00 -14.03
C GLU A 91 -12.51 -13.31 -12.81
N GLY A 92 -11.90 -13.74 -11.70
CA GLY A 92 -12.61 -14.04 -10.46
C GLY A 92 -13.29 -12.82 -9.79
N LEU A 93 -12.96 -11.59 -10.18
CA LEU A 93 -13.72 -10.39 -9.81
C LEU A 93 -14.78 -10.04 -10.86
N ALA A 94 -14.45 -10.18 -12.15
CA ALA A 94 -15.36 -9.89 -13.25
C ALA A 94 -16.57 -10.84 -13.29
N SER A 95 -16.40 -12.09 -12.86
CA SER A 95 -17.43 -13.13 -12.87
C SER A 95 -18.33 -13.13 -11.63
N LYS A 96 -18.11 -12.24 -10.67
CA LYS A 96 -18.87 -12.18 -9.41
C LYS A 96 -20.22 -11.48 -9.55
N GLU A 97 -21.14 -11.81 -8.66
CA GLU A 97 -22.41 -11.09 -8.59
C GLU A 97 -22.19 -9.62 -8.19
N PRO A 98 -23.03 -8.67 -8.65
CA PRO A 98 -22.86 -7.24 -8.35
C PRO A 98 -22.73 -6.92 -6.86
N LYS A 99 -23.42 -7.69 -6.00
CA LYS A 99 -23.33 -7.54 -4.54
C LYS A 99 -21.93 -7.89 -4.02
N GLU A 100 -21.32 -8.94 -4.54
CA GLU A 100 -19.97 -9.36 -4.16
C GLU A 100 -18.92 -8.38 -4.67
N ILE A 101 -19.05 -7.91 -5.93
CA ILE A 101 -18.17 -6.87 -6.48
C ILE A 101 -18.19 -5.63 -5.58
N ARG A 102 -19.39 -5.17 -5.18
CA ARG A 102 -19.51 -4.03 -4.24
C ARG A 102 -18.84 -4.30 -2.90
N ALA A 103 -18.90 -5.53 -2.38
CA ALA A 103 -18.25 -5.89 -1.13
C ALA A 103 -16.71 -5.82 -1.26
N GLU A 104 -16.14 -6.36 -2.35
CA GLU A 104 -14.70 -6.30 -2.62
C GLU A 104 -14.18 -4.87 -2.82
N LEU A 105 -14.95 -4.04 -3.54
CA LEU A 105 -14.63 -2.62 -3.70
C LEU A 105 -14.69 -1.87 -2.36
N SER A 106 -15.66 -2.22 -1.49
CA SER A 106 -15.77 -1.61 -0.16
C SER A 106 -14.58 -1.95 0.73
N LYS A 107 -14.08 -3.20 0.72
CA LYS A 107 -12.85 -3.58 1.43
C LYS A 107 -11.65 -2.73 0.98
N THR A 108 -11.49 -2.58 -0.34
CA THR A 108 -10.43 -1.79 -0.95
C THR A 108 -10.50 -0.32 -0.53
N ARG A 109 -11.70 0.27 -0.57
CA ARG A 109 -11.94 1.66 -0.15
C ARG A 109 -11.64 1.87 1.33
N ASN A 110 -12.09 0.96 2.20
CA ASN A 110 -11.90 1.08 3.64
C ASN A 110 -10.40 1.00 3.99
N ALA A 111 -9.66 0.05 3.41
CA ALA A 111 -8.22 -0.05 3.61
C ALA A 111 -7.48 1.22 3.14
N MET A 112 -7.86 1.79 1.98
CA MET A 112 -7.30 3.06 1.52
C MET A 112 -7.57 4.20 2.51
N ALA A 113 -8.79 4.29 3.05
CA ALA A 113 -9.18 5.32 4.00
C ALA A 113 -8.37 5.24 5.31
N GLU A 114 -8.17 4.02 5.82
CA GLU A 114 -7.36 3.77 7.02
C GLU A 114 -5.89 4.17 6.80
N ILE A 115 -5.29 3.74 5.69
CA ILE A 115 -3.92 4.15 5.33
C ILE A 115 -3.82 5.66 5.20
N HIS A 116 -4.79 6.30 4.53
CA HIS A 116 -4.81 7.75 4.38
C HIS A 116 -4.92 8.48 5.72
N SER A 117 -5.73 7.98 6.65
CA SER A 117 -5.83 8.55 8.01
C SER A 117 -4.48 8.51 8.70
N HIS A 118 -3.82 7.35 8.73
CA HIS A 118 -2.51 7.20 9.37
C HIS A 118 -1.44 8.11 8.77
N ILE A 119 -1.41 8.25 7.43
CA ILE A 119 -0.46 9.16 6.76
C ILE A 119 -0.77 10.62 7.14
N SER A 120 -2.05 11.00 7.18
CA SER A 120 -2.46 12.36 7.52
C SER A 120 -2.12 12.73 8.97
N ASP A 121 -2.35 11.80 9.90
CA ASP A 121 -2.01 11.97 11.32
C ASP A 121 -0.49 12.14 11.50
N GLU A 122 0.30 11.32 10.83
CA GLU A 122 1.78 11.40 10.86
C GLU A 122 2.29 12.72 10.28
N MET A 123 1.73 13.19 9.16
CA MET A 123 2.09 14.48 8.57
C MET A 123 1.72 15.64 9.49
N PHE A 124 0.56 15.58 10.14
CA PHE A 124 0.11 16.60 11.08
C PHE A 124 1.01 16.65 12.33
N ARG A 125 1.40 15.49 12.88
CA ARG A 125 2.34 15.40 14.00
C ARG A 125 3.68 16.03 13.65
N LYS A 126 4.29 15.65 12.52
CA LYS A 126 5.58 16.21 12.07
C LYS A 126 5.52 17.72 11.85
N LYS A 127 4.39 18.26 11.38
CA LYS A 127 4.21 19.71 11.21
C LYS A 127 4.23 20.44 12.56
N GLN A 128 3.58 19.88 13.59
CA GLN A 128 3.58 20.46 14.94
C GLN A 128 4.95 20.38 15.62
N GLU A 129 5.67 19.27 15.45
CA GLU A 129 7.04 19.13 15.96
C GLU A 129 7.95 20.18 15.35
N ARG A 130 7.88 20.35 14.02
CA ARG A 130 8.65 21.38 13.32
C ARG A 130 8.31 22.79 13.81
N SER A 131 7.03 23.14 13.99
CA SER A 131 6.66 24.49 14.44
C SER A 131 7.19 24.81 15.84
N LYS A 132 7.27 23.82 16.74
CA LYS A 132 7.79 24.00 18.09
C LYS A 132 9.31 24.24 18.12
N ASP A 133 10.06 23.69 17.18
CA ASP A 133 11.51 23.92 17.06
C ASP A 133 11.85 25.35 16.55
N TYR A 134 10.95 26.01 15.81
CA TYR A 134 11.14 27.40 15.37
C TYR A 134 10.84 28.44 16.46
N GLU A 135 10.16 28.05 17.55
CA GLU A 135 9.80 28.93 18.68
C GLU A 135 10.84 28.89 19.82
N ARG A 136 11.99 28.24 19.60
CA ARG A 136 13.08 28.07 20.58
C ARG A 136 14.37 28.73 20.09
#